data_AF-A0A7S0TTL2-F1
#
_entry.id   AF-A0A7S0TTL2-F1
#
_cell.length_a   1.000
_cell.length_b   1.000
_cell.length_c   1.000
_cell.angle_alpha   90.00
_cell.angle_beta   90.00
_cell.angle_gamma   90.00
#
_symmetry.space_group_name_H-M   'P 1'
#
loop_
_entity.id
_entity.type
_entity.pdbx_description
1 polymer ?
#
loop_
_entity_poly.entity_id
_entity_poly.type
_entity_poly.pdbx_seq_one_letter_code
_entity_poly.pdbx_strand_id
1 'polypeptide(L)'
;KGALAGGKRTQHELLEDLWRAEEAFLSLPKGYYDFLRLEVGFIGELVQISLELCDVPIPARLPTLKTALETLNDRFPATVYIPLCNATDEMTCVLRIVSDESFVFSTRERAPFKMLLEVL
;
A
#
# COMPACT_ATOMS: atom_id res chain seq x y z
N LYS A 1 -37.92 3.87 1.37
CA LYS A 1 -38.03 5.26 0.86
C LYS A 1 -37.86 6.19 2.07
N GLY A 2 -36.87 7.06 2.20
CA GLY A 2 -35.81 7.45 1.26
C GLY A 2 -34.76 8.37 1.91
N ALA A 3 -33.72 8.61 1.12
CA ALA A 3 -32.79 9.74 1.10
C ALA A 3 -31.93 10.05 2.34
N LEU A 4 -30.68 9.56 2.30
CA LEU A 4 -29.53 10.22 2.94
C LEU A 4 -29.39 11.64 2.35
N ALA A 5 -29.53 12.66 3.21
CA ALA A 5 -29.39 14.05 2.82
C ALA A 5 -27.91 14.40 2.60
N GLY A 6 -27.46 14.30 1.35
CA GLY A 6 -26.18 14.85 0.92
C GLY A 6 -26.28 16.36 0.78
N GLY A 7 -26.07 17.10 1.87
CA GLY A 7 -25.93 18.56 1.83
C GLY A 7 -24.69 18.93 1.00
N LYS A 8 -24.86 19.77 -0.02
CA LYS A 8 -23.75 20.30 -0.81
C LYS A 8 -22.96 21.27 0.07
N ARG A 9 -21.73 20.90 0.43
CA ARG A 9 -20.79 21.78 1.15
C ARG A 9 -20.53 23.04 0.34
N THR A 10 -20.44 24.16 1.04
CA THR A 10 -20.09 25.46 0.45
C THR A 10 -18.59 25.50 0.15
N GLN A 11 -18.21 26.34 -0.80
CA GLN A 11 -16.80 26.52 -1.18
C GLN A 11 -15.94 27.03 0.00
N HIS A 12 -16.55 27.81 0.90
CA HIS A 12 -15.89 28.29 2.12
C HIS A 12 -15.61 27.15 3.11
N GLU A 13 -16.55 26.24 3.33
CA GLU A 13 -16.34 25.05 4.18
C GLU A 13 -15.23 24.15 3.61
N LEU A 14 -15.16 23.99 2.29
CA LEU A 14 -14.08 23.24 1.65
C LEU A 14 -12.71 23.89 1.82
N LEU A 15 -12.63 25.22 1.74
CA LEU A 15 -11.38 25.96 1.95
C LEU A 15 -10.91 25.89 3.41
N GLU A 16 -11.84 25.98 4.37
CA GLU A 16 -11.54 25.81 5.79
C GLU A 16 -11.09 24.38 6.12
N ASP A 17 -11.74 23.37 5.54
CA ASP A 17 -11.32 21.96 5.68
C ASP A 17 -9.90 21.74 5.11
N LEU A 18 -9.61 22.32 3.94
CA LEU A 18 -8.28 22.24 3.31
C LEU A 18 -7.21 22.98 4.14
N TRP A 19 -7.53 24.17 4.64
CA TRP A 19 -6.63 24.95 5.50
C TRP A 19 -6.30 24.20 6.79
N ARG A 20 -7.31 23.61 7.44
CA ARG A 20 -7.12 22.80 8.65
C ARG A 20 -6.30 21.53 8.37
N ALA A 21 -6.49 20.90 7.22
CA ALA A 21 -5.68 19.77 6.80
C ALA A 21 -4.23 20.19 6.57
N GLU A 22 -3.99 21.37 5.99
CA GLU A 22 -2.65 21.93 5.76
C GLU A 22 -1.96 22.31 7.07
N GLU A 23 -2.64 22.95 8.03
CA GLU A 23 -2.09 23.24 9.36
C GLU A 23 -1.79 21.95 10.14
N ALA A 24 -2.69 20.97 10.11
CA ALA A 24 -2.45 19.66 10.70
C ALA A 24 -1.23 18.98 10.05
N PHE A 25 -1.09 19.10 8.73
CA PHE A 25 0.02 18.55 7.98
C PHE A 25 1.37 19.22 8.32
N LEU A 26 1.38 20.54 8.47
CA LEU A 26 2.56 21.31 8.89
C LEU A 26 2.97 21.05 10.34
N SER A 27 2.02 20.60 11.18
CA SER A 27 2.28 20.23 12.58
C SER A 27 2.89 18.84 12.76
N LEU A 28 2.95 18.02 11.70
CA LEU A 28 3.48 16.67 11.78
C LEU A 28 5.00 16.70 12.03
N PRO A 29 5.53 15.75 12.82
CA PRO A 29 6.97 15.66 13.03
C PRO A 29 7.73 15.58 11.72
N LYS A 30 8.89 16.24 11.65
CA LYS A 30 9.76 16.21 10.48
C LYS A 30 10.06 14.74 10.10
N GLY A 31 9.73 14.37 8.86
CA GLY A 31 9.89 13.00 8.35
C GLY A 31 8.62 12.15 8.38
N TYR A 32 7.53 12.59 9.01
CA TYR A 32 6.25 11.86 9.00
C TYR A 32 5.63 11.80 7.60
N TYR A 33 5.79 12.85 6.79
CA TYR A 33 5.39 12.81 5.38
C TYR A 33 6.18 11.78 4.58
N ASP A 34 7.50 11.74 4.75
CA ASP A 34 8.35 10.76 4.07
C ASP A 34 8.00 9.33 4.49
N PHE A 35 7.72 9.12 5.78
CA PHE A 35 7.20 7.86 6.31
C PHE A 35 5.91 7.43 5.58
N LEU A 36 4.88 8.30 5.56
CA LEU A 36 3.61 7.98 4.89
C LEU A 36 3.80 7.76 3.38
N ARG A 37 4.66 8.57 2.75
CA ARG A 37 4.96 8.47 1.32
C ARG A 37 5.60 7.13 0.98
N LEU A 38 6.51 6.65 1.82
CA LEU A 38 7.15 5.35 1.65
C LEU A 38 6.17 4.20 1.84
N GLU A 39 5.32 4.28 2.87
CA GLU A 39 4.27 3.29 3.14
C GLU A 39 3.26 3.19 1.99
N VAL A 40 2.68 4.32 1.57
CA VAL A 40 1.75 4.38 0.44
C VAL A 40 2.42 3.94 -0.86
N GLY A 41 3.68 4.33 -1.07
CA GLY A 41 4.46 3.93 -2.24
C GLY A 41 4.67 2.42 -2.31
N PHE A 42 5.03 1.80 -1.18
CA PHE A 42 5.21 0.35 -1.09
C PHE A 42 3.92 -0.41 -1.38
N ILE A 43 2.81 -0.03 -0.76
CA ILE A 43 1.50 -0.64 -1.02
C ILE A 43 1.08 -0.43 -2.49
N GLY A 44 1.33 0.76 -3.04
CA GLY A 44 1.07 1.06 -4.44
C GLY A 44 1.81 0.13 -5.41
N GLU A 45 3.07 -0.17 -5.14
CA GLU A 45 3.87 -1.12 -5.94
C GLU A 45 3.33 -2.55 -5.84
N LEU A 46 2.93 -3.01 -4.65
CA LEU A 46 2.30 -4.33 -4.50
C LEU A 46 0.98 -4.43 -5.27
N VAL A 47 0.17 -3.36 -5.26
CA VAL A 47 -1.06 -3.28 -6.04
C VAL A 47 -0.75 -3.32 -7.54
N GLN A 48 0.25 -2.57 -7.98
CA GLN A 48 0.66 -2.52 -9.38
C GLN A 48 1.12 -3.90 -9.88
N ILE A 49 1.95 -4.60 -9.10
CA ILE A 49 2.36 -5.99 -9.39
C ILE A 49 1.13 -6.90 -9.55
N SER A 50 0.15 -6.81 -8.64
CA SER A 50 -1.09 -7.61 -8.69
C SER A 50 -1.89 -7.34 -9.97
N LEU A 51 -1.96 -6.08 -10.41
CA LEU A 51 -2.65 -5.69 -11.65
C LEU A 51 -1.92 -6.24 -12.88
N GLU A 52 -0.61 -6.07 -12.97
CA GLU A 52 0.20 -6.56 -14.10
C GLU A 52 0.13 -8.09 -14.23
N LEU A 53 0.06 -8.82 -13.11
CA LEU A 53 -0.11 -10.27 -13.12
C LEU A 53 -1.46 -10.73 -13.71
N CYS A 54 -2.47 -9.85 -13.81
CA CYS A 54 -3.74 -10.19 -14.47
C CYS A 54 -3.54 -10.49 -15.96
N ASP A 55 -2.64 -9.75 -16.62
CA ASP A 55 -2.31 -9.89 -18.04
C ASP A 55 -1.32 -11.04 -18.32
N VAL A 56 -0.71 -11.59 -17.25
CA VAL A 56 0.23 -12.71 -17.35
C VAL A 56 -0.54 -14.04 -17.36
N PRO A 57 -0.22 -14.98 -18.28
CA PRO A 57 -0.80 -16.32 -18.26
C PRO A 57 -0.57 -17.02 -16.92
N ILE A 58 -1.60 -17.70 -16.40
CA ILE A 58 -1.57 -18.41 -15.10
C ILE A 58 -0.26 -19.15 -14.80
N PRO A 59 0.30 -20.00 -15.70
CA PRO A 59 1.53 -20.74 -15.40
C PRO A 59 2.77 -19.84 -15.24
N ALA A 60 2.76 -18.64 -15.81
CA ALA A 60 3.86 -17.69 -15.73
C ALA A 60 3.74 -16.71 -14.56
N ARG A 61 2.57 -16.62 -13.90
CA ARG A 61 2.31 -15.62 -12.85
C ARG A 61 3.25 -15.73 -11.65
N LEU A 62 3.49 -16.94 -11.14
CA LEU A 62 4.35 -17.12 -9.96
C LEU A 62 5.83 -16.75 -10.25
N PRO A 63 6.46 -17.22 -11.35
CA PRO A 63 7.80 -16.75 -11.73
C PRO A 63 7.88 -15.22 -11.90
N THR A 64 6.87 -14.61 -12.54
CA THR A 64 6.82 -13.15 -12.71
C THR A 64 6.69 -12.44 -11.37
N LEU A 65 5.84 -12.92 -10.47
CA LEU A 65 5.70 -12.38 -9.11
C LEU A 65 7.04 -12.41 -8.38
N LYS A 66 7.74 -13.56 -8.37
CA LYS A 66 9.02 -13.70 -7.66
C LYS A 66 10.05 -12.66 -8.13
N THR A 67 10.19 -12.52 -9.45
CA THR A 67 11.09 -11.54 -10.07
C THR A 67 10.72 -10.10 -9.71
N ALA A 68 9.43 -9.78 -9.72
CA ALA A 68 8.94 -8.46 -9.36
C ALA A 68 9.18 -8.14 -7.88
N LEU A 69 8.99 -9.10 -6.98
CA LEU A 69 9.26 -8.95 -5.54
C LEU A 69 10.76 -8.82 -5.25
N GLU A 70 11.62 -9.52 -5.99
CA GLU A 70 13.08 -9.34 -5.90
C GLU A 70 13.50 -7.94 -6.34
N THR A 71 12.97 -7.46 -7.46
CA THR A 71 13.17 -6.07 -7.92
C THR A 71 12.65 -5.06 -6.89
N LEU A 72 11.57 -5.39 -6.17
CA LEU A 72 11.04 -4.53 -5.12
C LEU A 72 11.97 -4.48 -3.89
N ASN A 73 12.56 -5.61 -3.49
CA ASN A 73 13.57 -5.66 -2.43
C ASN A 73 14.77 -4.75 -2.73
N ASP A 74 15.24 -4.72 -3.98
CA ASP A 74 16.37 -3.89 -4.38
C ASP A 74 16.05 -2.37 -4.31
N ARG A 75 14.77 -2.01 -4.49
CA ARG A 75 14.32 -0.60 -4.54
C ARG A 75 13.87 -0.05 -3.19
N PHE A 76 13.28 -0.87 -2.32
CA PHE A 76 12.73 -0.44 -1.03
C PHE A 76 13.52 -1.02 0.14
N PRO A 77 14.67 -0.41 0.51
CA PRO A 77 15.44 -0.87 1.65
C PRO A 77 14.96 -0.21 2.97
N ALA A 78 14.70 -1.07 3.96
CA ALA A 78 14.94 -0.88 5.40
C ALA A 78 14.18 0.20 6.21
N THR A 79 13.18 0.91 5.67
CA THR A 79 12.39 1.89 6.46
C THR A 79 10.89 1.92 6.14
N VAL A 80 10.38 0.97 5.36
CA VAL A 80 8.94 0.89 5.10
C VAL A 80 8.28 0.20 6.27
N TYR A 81 7.27 0.85 6.83
CA TYR A 81 6.40 0.23 7.81
C TYR A 81 5.18 -0.34 7.09
N ILE A 82 4.72 -1.52 7.53
CA ILE A 82 3.48 -2.08 7.02
C ILE A 82 2.38 -1.81 8.04
N PRO A 83 1.23 -1.27 7.61
CA PRO A 83 0.04 -1.27 8.42
C PRO A 83 -0.46 -2.71 8.48
N LEU A 84 -0.09 -3.43 9.52
CA LEU A 84 -0.64 -4.75 9.79
C LEU A 84 -2.13 -4.64 10.14
N CYS A 85 -2.80 -5.79 10.15
CA CYS A 85 -4.26 -5.87 10.13
C CYS A 85 -4.97 -5.15 11.29
N ASN A 86 -4.33 -4.97 12.46
CA ASN A 86 -4.92 -4.22 13.55
C ASN A 86 -4.23 -2.87 13.75
N ALA A 87 -5.04 -1.83 14.01
CA ALA A 87 -4.54 -0.51 14.39
C ALA A 87 -3.71 -0.50 15.70
N THR A 88 -3.75 -1.61 16.45
CA THR A 88 -2.96 -1.83 17.68
C THR A 88 -1.68 -2.61 17.44
N ASP A 89 -1.47 -3.14 16.24
CA ASP A 89 -0.25 -3.87 15.93
C ASP A 89 0.92 -2.87 15.95
N GLU A 90 2.06 -3.30 16.51
CA GLU A 90 3.24 -2.46 16.52
C GLU A 90 3.68 -2.16 15.09
N MET A 91 3.98 -0.89 14.82
CA MET A 91 4.56 -0.45 13.56
C MET A 91 5.87 -1.21 13.33
N THR A 92 5.81 -2.24 12.50
CA THR A 92 6.95 -3.11 12.22
C THR A 92 7.62 -2.68 10.93
N CYS A 93 8.93 -2.49 10.97
CA CYS A 93 9.70 -2.13 9.79
C CYS A 93 9.97 -3.37 8.95
N VAL A 94 9.68 -3.29 7.65
CA VAL A 94 10.02 -4.34 6.68
C VAL A 94 11.52 -4.37 6.47
N LEU A 95 12.10 -5.53 6.68
CA LEU A 95 13.50 -5.83 6.37
C LEU A 95 13.65 -6.40 4.97
N ARG A 96 12.77 -7.35 4.61
CA ARG A 96 12.87 -8.09 3.35
C ARG A 96 11.55 -8.76 2.99
N ILE A 97 11.29 -8.87 1.68
CA ILE A 97 10.28 -9.76 1.12
C ILE A 97 10.94 -11.10 0.79
N VAL A 98 10.43 -12.19 1.34
CA VAL A 98 10.89 -13.55 1.00
C VAL A 98 10.18 -14.00 -0.27
N SER A 99 10.68 -13.57 -1.43
CA SER A 99 10.09 -13.84 -2.75
C SER A 99 9.84 -15.33 -2.98
N ASP A 100 10.71 -16.19 -2.47
CA ASP A 100 10.62 -17.63 -2.67
C ASP A 100 9.40 -18.31 -2.03
N GLU A 101 8.91 -17.74 -0.94
CA GLU A 101 7.73 -18.22 -0.18
C GLU A 101 6.43 -17.55 -0.65
N SER A 102 6.48 -16.85 -1.79
CA SER A 102 5.30 -16.22 -2.40
C SER A 102 4.41 -17.21 -3.15
N PHE A 103 3.15 -16.85 -3.29
CA PHE A 103 2.15 -17.67 -3.97
C PHE A 103 1.11 -16.81 -4.68
N VAL A 104 0.73 -17.15 -5.91
CA VAL A 104 -0.36 -16.48 -6.62
C VAL A 104 -1.63 -17.32 -6.51
N PHE A 105 -2.72 -16.72 -6.04
CA PHE A 105 -4.00 -17.41 -5.94
C PHE A 105 -4.63 -17.60 -7.33
N SER A 106 -5.28 -18.75 -7.53
CA SER A 106 -5.93 -19.10 -8.80
C SER A 106 -7.32 -18.46 -8.90
N THR A 107 -7.38 -17.16 -9.13
CA THR A 107 -8.64 -16.46 -9.44
C THR A 107 -8.73 -16.09 -10.92
N ARG A 108 -9.94 -16.12 -11.51
CA ARG A 108 -10.15 -15.91 -12.96
C ARG A 108 -9.88 -14.47 -13.42
N GLU A 109 -10.38 -13.47 -12.68
CA GLU A 109 -10.31 -12.05 -13.09
C GLU A 109 -9.22 -11.24 -12.39
N ARG A 110 -8.72 -11.72 -11.25
CA ARG A 110 -7.70 -11.03 -10.45
C ARG A 110 -6.47 -11.93 -10.29
N ALA A 111 -5.34 -11.36 -9.87
CA ALA A 111 -4.15 -12.10 -9.49
C ALA A 111 -3.69 -11.74 -8.06
N PRO A 112 -4.55 -11.96 -7.03
CA PRO A 112 -4.11 -11.76 -5.66
C PRO A 112 -2.96 -12.73 -5.35
N PHE A 113 -2.06 -12.31 -4.48
CA PHE A 113 -0.92 -13.12 -4.06
C PHE A 113 -0.70 -13.06 -2.55
N LYS A 114 -0.05 -14.10 -2.05
CA LYS A 114 0.51 -14.19 -0.70
C LYS A 114 2.01 -13.89 -0.79
N MET A 115 2.52 -13.14 0.17
CA MET A 115 3.95 -12.91 0.37
C MET A 115 4.31 -13.14 1.84
N LEU A 116 5.58 -13.43 2.10
CA LEU A 116 6.16 -13.50 3.43
C LEU A 116 7.13 -12.33 3.60
N LEU A 117 7.09 -11.71 4.78
CA LEU A 117 7.87 -10.53 5.13
C LEU A 117 8.72 -10.81 6.37
N GLU A 118 9.99 -10.44 6.29
CA GLU A 118 10.87 -10.32 7.46
C GLU A 118 10.72 -8.90 8.01
N VAL A 119 10.49 -8.78 9.33
CA VAL A 119 10.20 -7.51 10.01
C VAL A 119 11.00 -7.40 11.31
N LEU A 120 11.23 -6.17 11.81
CA LEU A 120 11.94 -5.86 13.07
C LEU A 120 11.07 -5.89 14.32
#